data_AF-A0A535J8W6-F1
#
_entry.id   AF-A0A535J8W6-F1
#
_cell.length_a   1.000
_cell.length_b   1.000
_cell.length_c   1.000
_cell.angle_alpha   90.00
_cell.angle_beta   90.00
_cell.angle_gamma   90.00
#
_symmetry.space_group_name_H-M   'P 1'
#
loop_
_entity.id
_entity.type
_entity.pdbx_description
1 polymer ?
#
loop_
_entity_poly.entity_id
_entity_poly.type
_entity_poly.pdbx_seq_one_letter_code
_entity_poly.pdbx_strand_id
1 'polypeptide(L)'
;MSSKTFSMLVRCWYDLQTEATQLQVVRADKAEEIRLEDGNFLLRISVDEATSVGRCFIRHLASGREAYVQGGPNLHTFIKDCLLKDGEPGYSDPGPIDESGTIQ
;
A
#
# COMPACT_ATOMS: atom_id res chain seq x y z
N MET A 1 29.78 -8.72 -6.89
CA MET A 1 28.96 -8.84 -5.66
C MET A 1 27.63 -9.45 -6.04
N SER A 2 27.17 -10.52 -5.38
CA SER A 2 25.85 -11.07 -5.65
C SER A 2 24.80 -10.21 -4.96
N SER A 3 24.02 -9.42 -5.71
CA SER A 3 22.82 -8.80 -5.15
C SER A 3 21.73 -9.86 -5.03
N LYS A 4 21.32 -10.20 -3.81
CA LYS A 4 20.09 -10.98 -3.61
C LYS A 4 18.91 -10.04 -3.78
N THR A 5 18.31 -10.07 -4.96
CA THR A 5 17.07 -9.34 -5.25
C THR A 5 15.89 -10.30 -5.12
N PHE A 6 14.84 -9.87 -4.43
CA PHE A 6 13.55 -10.55 -4.44
C PHE A 6 12.44 -9.50 -4.41
N SER A 7 11.27 -9.87 -4.90
CA SER A 7 10.07 -9.03 -4.90
C SER A 7 9.03 -9.62 -3.95
N MET A 8 8.18 -8.75 -3.42
CA MET A 8 7.07 -9.13 -2.55
C MET A 8 5.76 -8.66 -3.18
N LEU A 9 4.74 -9.49 -3.08
CA LEU A 9 3.35 -9.12 -3.38
C LEU A 9 2.69 -8.77 -2.06
N VAL A 10 2.04 -7.60 -2.02
CA VAL A 10 1.28 -7.14 -0.85
C VAL A 10 -0.18 -7.05 -1.26
N ARG A 11 -1.02 -7.88 -0.65
CA ARG A 11 -2.47 -7.90 -0.87
C ARG A 11 -3.16 -7.37 0.38
N CYS A 12 -4.05 -6.41 0.18
CA CYS A 12 -4.88 -5.81 1.23
C CYS A 12 -6.35 -6.03 0.86
N TRP A 13 -7.17 -6.48 1.81
CA TRP A 13 -8.61 -6.60 1.63
C TRP A 13 -9.34 -6.37 2.95
N TYR A 14 -10.58 -5.91 2.87
CA TYR A 14 -11.45 -5.83 4.04
C TYR A 14 -12.16 -7.17 4.23
N ASP A 15 -11.92 -7.81 5.37
CA ASP A 15 -12.61 -9.05 5.76
C ASP A 15 -13.85 -8.71 6.58
N LEU A 16 -15.02 -8.99 5.99
CA LEU A 16 -16.32 -8.74 6.59
C LEU A 16 -16.60 -9.62 7.81
N GLN A 17 -15.98 -10.80 7.93
CA GLN A 17 -16.19 -11.67 9.10
C GLN A 17 -15.48 -11.16 10.34
N THR A 18 -14.28 -10.59 10.16
CA THR A 18 -13.49 -10.04 11.26
C THR A 18 -13.65 -8.53 11.40
N GLU A 19 -14.43 -7.90 10.51
CA GLU A 19 -14.58 -6.44 10.36
C GLU A 19 -13.25 -5.68 10.31
N ALA A 20 -12.21 -6.32 9.75
CA ALA A 20 -10.84 -5.84 9.81
C ALA A 20 -10.18 -5.86 8.43
N THR A 21 -9.27 -4.90 8.22
CA THR A 21 -8.40 -4.95 7.04
C THR A 21 -7.34 -6.02 7.25
N GLN A 22 -7.35 -7.02 6.39
CA GLN A 22 -6.37 -8.09 6.37
C GLN A 22 -5.26 -7.75 5.37
N LEU A 23 -4.03 -8.12 5.73
CA LEU A 23 -2.83 -7.94 4.93
C LEU A 23 -2.15 -9.27 4.71
N GLN A 24 -1.87 -9.61 3.46
CA GLN A 24 -1.03 -10.74 3.10
C GLN A 24 0.21 -10.25 2.37
N VAL A 25 1.37 -10.76 2.77
CA VAL A 25 2.65 -10.48 2.12
C VAL A 25 3.24 -11.80 1.64
N VAL A 26 3.52 -11.90 0.34
CA VAL A 26 4.02 -13.13 -0.29
C VAL A 26 5.32 -12.84 -1.03
N ARG A 27 6.32 -13.71 -0.91
CA ARG A 27 7.49 -13.68 -1.78
C ARG A 27 7.11 -14.05 -3.20
N ALA A 28 7.29 -13.13 -4.15
CA ALA A 28 6.87 -13.34 -5.53
C ALA A 28 7.61 -14.50 -6.20
N ASP A 29 8.88 -14.72 -5.85
CA ASP A 29 9.72 -15.76 -6.45
C ASP A 29 9.43 -17.16 -5.92
N LYS A 30 8.84 -17.27 -4.74
CA LYS A 30 8.61 -18.55 -4.06
C LYS A 30 7.14 -18.89 -3.80
N ALA A 31 6.26 -17.92 -3.98
CA ALA A 31 4.87 -17.98 -3.52
C ALA A 31 4.73 -18.33 -2.03
N GLU A 32 5.75 -18.02 -1.22
CA GLU A 32 5.75 -18.25 0.23
C GLU A 32 5.19 -17.02 0.95
N GLU A 33 4.19 -17.23 1.81
CA GLU A 33 3.68 -16.19 2.69
C GLU A 33 4.72 -15.83 3.75
N ILE A 34 4.98 -14.53 3.87
CA ILE A 34 5.91 -13.97 4.85
C ILE A 34 5.12 -13.65 6.11
N ARG A 35 5.38 -14.43 7.17
CA ARG A 35 4.87 -14.12 8.50
C ARG A 35 5.68 -12.99 9.11
N LEU A 36 5.00 -11.91 9.48
CA LEU A 36 5.58 -10.77 10.18
C LEU A 36 5.54 -10.96 11.71
N GLU A 37 5.61 -12.20 12.21
CA GLU A 37 5.31 -12.56 13.62
C GLU A 37 6.18 -11.83 14.69
N ASP A 38 7.35 -11.27 14.32
CA ASP A 38 8.15 -10.32 15.14
C ASP A 38 8.34 -8.94 14.47
N GLY A 39 7.73 -8.77 13.29
CA GLY A 39 8.04 -7.79 12.25
C GLY A 39 6.99 -6.69 12.12
N ASN A 40 6.62 -6.06 13.24
CA ASN A 40 5.91 -4.79 13.14
C ASN A 40 6.88 -3.74 12.61
N PHE A 41 6.60 -3.18 11.43
CA PHE A 41 7.34 -2.09 10.84
C PHE A 41 6.53 -0.81 10.88
N LEU A 42 7.16 0.28 11.32
CA LEU A 42 6.62 1.60 11.05
C LEU A 42 7.06 2.01 9.64
N LEU A 43 6.09 2.20 8.76
CA LEU A 43 6.27 2.86 7.48
C LEU A 43 5.75 4.30 7.60
N ARG A 44 6.65 5.28 7.50
CA ARG A 44 6.27 6.70 7.47
C ARG A 44 6.58 7.26 6.09
N ILE A 45 5.54 7.76 5.43
CA ILE A 45 5.64 8.42 4.15
C ILE A 45 5.48 9.91 4.37
N SER A 46 6.41 10.70 3.84
CA SER A 46 6.28 12.16 3.76
C SER A 46 6.49 12.63 2.33
N VAL A 47 5.62 13.52 1.91
CA VAL A 47 5.56 14.06 0.56
C VAL A 47 5.84 15.55 0.66
N ASP A 48 6.80 16.04 -0.12
CA ASP A 48 7.16 17.45 -0.16
C ASP A 48 6.65 18.07 -1.47
N GLU A 49 5.58 18.84 -1.35
CA GLU A 49 4.89 19.48 -2.48
C GLU A 49 5.76 20.52 -3.20
N ALA A 50 6.70 21.15 -2.50
CA ALA A 50 7.56 22.16 -3.10
C ALA A 50 8.68 21.52 -3.93
N THR A 51 9.14 20.33 -3.56
CA THR A 51 10.31 19.69 -4.18
C THR A 51 9.98 18.45 -5.02
N SER A 52 8.73 17.98 -5.01
CA SER A 52 8.32 16.71 -5.65
C SER A 52 9.14 15.50 -5.16
N VAL A 53 9.64 15.56 -3.93
CA VAL A 53 10.43 14.51 -3.30
C VAL A 53 9.54 13.69 -2.38
N GLY A 54 9.46 12.39 -2.65
CA GLY A 54 8.84 11.41 -1.77
C GLY A 54 9.89 10.81 -0.83
N ARG A 55 9.61 10.80 0.46
CA ARG A 55 10.47 10.18 1.48
C ARG A 55 9.71 9.07 2.18
N CYS A 56 10.38 7.94 2.35
CA CYS A 56 9.86 6.79 3.05
C CYS A 56 10.86 6.38 4.13
N PHE A 57 10.36 6.31 5.35
CA PHE A 57 11.11 5.85 6.52
C PHE A 57 10.54 4.51 6.95
N ILE A 58 11.43 3.53 7.12
CA ILE A 58 11.09 2.17 7.54
C ILE A 58 11.82 1.90 8.85
N ARG A 59 11.09 1.56 9.89
CA ARG A 59 11.67 1.15 11.18
C ARG A 59 11.14 -0.20 11.59
N HIS A 60 12.04 -1.13 11.88
CA HIS A 60 11.71 -2.39 12.52
C HIS A 60 11.57 -2.18 14.02
N LEU A 61 10.35 -2.28 14.56
CA LEU A 61 10.08 -1.89 15.94
C LEU A 61 10.81 -2.76 16.95
N ALA A 62 10.84 -4.08 16.75
CA ALA A 62 11.46 -5.01 17.70
C ALA A 62 12.98 -4.83 17.81
N SER A 63 13.69 -4.59 16.69
CA SER A 63 15.16 -4.42 16.72
C SER A 63 15.63 -2.97 16.79
N GLY A 64 14.74 -1.99 16.61
CA GLY A 64 15.09 -0.57 16.49
C GLY A 64 15.87 -0.18 15.22
N ARG A 65 16.14 -1.11 14.29
CA ARG A 65 16.82 -0.82 13.01
C ARG A 65 15.96 0.02 12.08
N GLU A 66 16.60 0.92 11.35
CA GLU A 66 15.94 1.93 10.53
C GLU A 66 16.57 2.03 9.13
N ALA A 67 15.75 2.36 8.14
CA ALA A 67 16.18 2.65 6.77
C ALA A 67 15.40 3.84 6.20
N TYR A 68 16.09 4.62 5.36
CA TYR A 68 15.53 5.78 4.68
C TYR A 68 15.61 5.58 3.17
N VAL A 69 14.47 5.73 2.49
CA VAL A 69 14.35 5.69 1.04
C VAL A 69 13.87 7.06 0.58
N GLN A 70 14.68 7.74 -0.24
CA GLN A 70 14.28 8.97 -0.90
C GLN A 70 14.16 8.70 -2.40
N GLY A 71 13.06 9.15 -3.00
CA GLY A 71 12.84 9.09 -4.43
C GLY A 71 12.46 10.45 -4.98
N GLY A 72 12.67 10.60 -6.29
CA GLY A 72 12.27 11.79 -7.03
C GLY A 72 10.79 11.76 -7.46
N PRO A 73 10.44 12.53 -8.50
CA PRO A 73 9.05 12.77 -8.91
C PRO A 73 8.22 11.50 -9.14
N ASN A 74 8.79 10.43 -9.70
CA ASN A 74 8.04 9.20 -9.96
C ASN A 74 7.58 8.49 -8.67
N LEU A 75 8.41 8.52 -7.62
CA LEU A 75 8.01 7.97 -6.32
C LEU A 75 6.93 8.85 -5.68
N HIS A 76 7.09 10.17 -5.80
CA HIS A 76 6.11 11.15 -5.31
C HIS A 76 4.73 10.94 -5.95
N THR A 77 4.66 10.87 -7.28
CA THR A 77 3.43 10.59 -8.03
C THR A 77 2.82 9.25 -7.62
N PHE A 78 3.62 8.18 -7.56
CA PHE A 78 3.13 6.87 -7.15
C PHE A 78 2.49 6.89 -5.75
N ILE A 79 3.13 7.54 -4.77
CA ILE A 79 2.59 7.68 -3.42
C ILE A 79 1.26 8.42 -3.43
N LYS A 80 1.18 9.54 -4.17
CA LYS A 80 -0.05 10.33 -4.26
C LYS A 80 -1.21 9.50 -4.84
N ASP A 81 -0.98 8.93 -6.01
CA ASP A 81 -2.01 8.23 -6.78
C ASP A 81 -2.48 6.96 -6.07
N CYS A 82 -1.55 6.19 -5.47
CA CYS A 82 -1.88 4.89 -4.89
C CYS A 82 -2.23 4.91 -3.40
N LEU A 83 -1.73 5.87 -2.63
CA LEU A 83 -1.81 5.82 -1.15
C LEU A 83 -2.53 7.01 -0.52
N LEU A 84 -2.46 8.21 -1.09
CA LEU A 84 -3.03 9.41 -0.46
C LEU A 84 -4.44 9.75 -0.93
N LYS A 85 -4.91 9.20 -2.06
CA LYS A 85 -6.29 9.35 -2.57
C LYS A 85 -6.87 10.73 -2.30
N ASP A 86 -6.34 11.76 -2.94
CA ASP A 86 -7.10 13.00 -3.10
C ASP A 86 -8.20 12.75 -4.15
N GLY A 87 -9.33 12.17 -3.72
CA GLY A 87 -10.60 12.17 -4.46
C GLY A 87 -11.01 10.85 -5.13
N GLU A 88 -12.09 10.27 -4.59
CA GLU A 88 -13.03 9.30 -5.19
C GLU A 88 -12.59 7.82 -5.30
N PRO A 89 -13.22 6.89 -4.54
CA PRO A 89 -13.44 5.57 -5.08
C PRO A 89 -14.40 5.71 -6.26
N GLY A 90 -14.01 5.19 -7.42
CA GLY A 90 -14.91 4.89 -8.54
C GLY A 90 -15.92 3.78 -8.20
N TYR A 91 -16.61 3.91 -7.06
CA TYR A 91 -17.89 3.29 -6.82
C TYR A 91 -18.93 4.35 -7.18
N SER A 92 -19.24 4.44 -8.48
CA SER A 92 -20.54 4.96 -8.88
C SER A 92 -21.55 3.99 -8.28
N ASP A 93 -22.15 4.37 -7.15
CA ASP A 93 -23.37 3.76 -6.67
C ASP A 93 -24.34 3.75 -7.87
N PRO A 94 -24.66 2.59 -8.47
CA PRO A 94 -25.71 2.55 -9.45
C PRO A 94 -26.94 2.83 -8.60
N GLY A 95 -27.38 4.10 -8.59
CA GLY A 95 -28.50 4.55 -7.78
C GLY A 95 -29.69 3.60 -7.87
N PRO A 96 -30.61 3.62 -6.91
CA PRO A 96 -31.64 2.60 -6.76
C PRO A 96 -32.27 2.27 -8.10
N ILE A 97 -32.18 1.01 -8.49
CA ILE A 97 -32.77 0.49 -9.73
C ILE A 97 -34.27 0.75 -9.63
N ASP A 98 -34.76 1.74 -10.36
CA ASP A 98 -36.20 1.90 -10.57
C ASP A 98 -36.70 0.66 -11.32
N GLU A 99 -37.90 0.18 -10.98
CA GLU A 99 -38.52 -1.07 -11.46
C GLU A 99 -38.73 -1.10 -13.00
N SER A 100 -38.29 -0.07 -13.71
CA SER A 100 -38.39 0.12 -15.16
C SER A 100 -37.11 -0.21 -15.95
N GLY A 101 -36.00 -0.58 -15.31
CA GLY A 101 -34.86 -1.24 -15.96
C GLY A 101 -34.17 -0.49 -17.11
N THR A 102 -33.95 0.82 -17.00
CA THR A 102 -33.09 1.56 -17.96
C THR A 102 -32.20 2.57 -17.24
N ILE A 103 -30.87 2.51 -17.49
CA ILE A 103 -29.86 3.42 -16.92
C ILE A 103 -29.87 4.72 -17.76
N GLN A 104 -29.99 5.89 -17.12
CA GLN A 104 -29.75 7.20 -17.74
C GLN A 104 -28.25 7.50 -17.83
#